data_AF-A6GKK6-F1
#
_entry.id   AF-A6GKK6-F1
#
_cell.length_a   1.000
_cell.length_b   1.000
_cell.length_c   1.000
_cell.angle_alpha   90.00
_cell.angle_beta   90.00
_cell.angle_gamma   90.00
#
_symmetry.space_group_name_H-M   'P 1'
#
loop_
_entity.id
_entity.type
_entity.pdbx_description
1 polymer ?
#
loop_
_entity_poly.entity_id
_entity_poly.type
_entity_poly.pdbx_seq_one_letter_code
_entity_poly.pdbx_strand_id
1 'polypeptide(L)'
;MTPARLPLPLAALALGLSGLACGDSADYGDPWEEVGYDVDDGWSLGGQDDEGQGGTGEGGELGELTGLVHHDFGPVTLAPFQEISNCVQWTVDNDAAVYVQAVTLNNHGYFHHSNWFAVPEHHYAGPDGFFDCEERSFEETSASVLGPVLFAQSTQSFSETQRTQDGAVIKIPRRHKVIATTHLLNVGPAEVETELAMSLELVHPSLVETQLSPMRLTYLDLDIPAQQRSRFTGACEHFGQQHSQVSPQPIVLHHALAHFHGLGESFELSAVGGELGTPNPLWPIFETLFELEGFTGDSLGKRFDPPVSLEGIEQLRFGCGFDNWRDVNVGWGIGDQEMCVMLALVEADYIPDVSVVGGTEAVGQDADGVIEFEGPCAFLALPKSPDQGPPSVDELLTPLYLPPSDEGIDPAPDCVDHDPLAEPSLEPSLSNVAAVVFQQSCAFNACHGASAQAAGLNLQAPDLHAELLDHEVLGNPGASLIEPGDPEASWLYELVSSCSPGEAMGLSASSMPLNAPVLLDDASIALVREWIAAGAPDD
;
A
#
# COMPACT_ATOMS: atom_id res chain seq x y z
N MET A 1 36.10 33.93 31.38
CA MET A 1 35.00 34.47 32.22
C MET A 1 34.44 35.71 31.56
N THR A 2 33.41 35.52 30.74
CA THR A 2 32.43 36.52 30.29
C THR A 2 31.24 35.72 29.74
N PRO A 3 29.99 36.13 30.00
CA PRO A 3 28.90 35.19 30.19
C PRO A 3 27.94 35.06 28.99
N ALA A 4 27.19 33.95 29.04
CA ALA A 4 26.11 33.55 28.15
C ALA A 4 24.94 34.55 28.11
N ARG A 5 24.28 34.61 26.94
CA ARG A 5 22.98 35.24 26.73
C ARG A 5 21.92 34.13 26.57
N LEU A 6 20.94 34.15 27.47
CA LEU A 6 19.62 33.52 27.30
C LEU A 6 18.64 34.60 26.80
N PRO A 7 17.70 34.30 25.89
CA PRO A 7 16.55 35.16 25.66
C PRO A 7 15.36 34.77 26.55
N LEU A 8 14.62 35.80 26.98
CA LEU A 8 13.33 35.74 27.67
C LEU A 8 12.18 35.46 26.69
N PRO A 9 10.99 35.03 27.19
CA PRO A 9 9.89 34.48 26.41
C PRO A 9 8.97 35.58 25.85
N LEU A 10 8.35 35.32 24.70
CA LEU A 10 7.27 36.14 24.16
C LEU A 10 5.92 35.68 24.72
N ALA A 11 5.15 36.68 25.13
CA ALA A 11 3.85 36.56 25.76
C ALA A 11 2.73 36.28 24.75
N ALA A 12 1.73 35.55 25.24
CA ALA A 12 0.41 35.35 24.65
C ALA A 12 -0.30 36.69 24.38
N LEU A 13 -0.99 36.76 23.23
CA LEU A 13 -1.98 37.79 22.95
C LEU A 13 -3.28 37.12 22.50
N ALA A 14 -4.29 37.20 23.37
CA ALA A 14 -5.68 36.89 23.07
C ALA A 14 -6.41 38.19 22.68
N LEU A 15 -7.24 38.14 21.63
CA LEU A 15 -8.31 39.07 21.21
C LEU A 15 -8.94 38.44 19.96
N GLY A 16 -10.24 38.28 19.75
CA GLY A 16 -11.45 38.79 20.38
C GLY A 16 -12.56 38.69 19.32
N LEU A 17 -13.65 38.00 19.64
CA LEU A 17 -14.84 37.72 18.81
C LEU A 17 -15.69 38.96 18.48
N SER A 18 -16.19 39.01 17.23
CA SER A 18 -17.51 39.52 16.77
C SER A 18 -17.45 39.62 15.23
N GLY A 19 -18.32 39.09 14.36
CA GLY A 19 -19.75 38.76 14.42
C GLY A 19 -20.43 39.51 13.27
N LEU A 20 -21.02 38.80 12.29
CA LEU A 20 -22.02 39.24 11.26
C LEU A 20 -22.24 38.04 10.32
N ALA A 21 -23.30 37.24 10.47
CA ALA A 21 -24.69 37.43 10.01
C ALA A 21 -24.96 36.96 8.56
N CYS A 22 -25.98 36.09 8.48
CA CYS A 22 -26.54 35.31 7.38
C CYS A 22 -26.81 36.05 6.05
N GLY A 23 -26.78 35.28 4.96
CA GLY A 23 -27.35 35.59 3.66
C GLY A 23 -27.77 34.31 2.92
N ASP A 24 -28.95 34.34 2.32
CA ASP A 24 -29.79 33.22 1.90
C ASP A 24 -29.34 32.41 0.67
N SER A 25 -29.90 31.19 0.65
CA SER A 25 -30.12 30.23 -0.43
C SER A 25 -30.26 30.75 -1.87
N ALA A 26 -29.70 30.01 -2.82
CA ALA A 26 -30.30 29.80 -4.13
C ALA A 26 -29.93 28.41 -4.71
N ASP A 27 -31.00 27.68 -5.01
CA ASP A 27 -31.18 26.43 -5.74
C ASP A 27 -30.74 26.53 -7.22
N TYR A 28 -30.71 25.38 -7.92
CA TYR A 28 -30.26 25.05 -9.31
C TYR A 28 -28.93 24.28 -9.36
N GLY A 29 -28.83 23.04 -9.85
CA GLY A 29 -29.75 22.17 -10.57
C GLY A 29 -28.90 21.19 -11.38
N ASP A 30 -29.04 19.90 -11.08
CA ASP A 30 -28.36 18.77 -11.73
C ASP A 30 -28.83 18.60 -13.18
N PRO A 31 -27.95 18.19 -14.12
CA PRO A 31 -28.25 16.94 -14.79
C PRO A 31 -27.02 16.08 -15.12
N TRP A 32 -27.06 14.85 -14.60
CA TRP A 32 -26.43 13.64 -15.12
C TRP A 32 -26.79 13.39 -16.60
N GLU A 33 -25.78 13.13 -17.42
CA GLU A 33 -25.92 12.34 -18.66
C GLU A 33 -24.91 11.18 -18.63
N GLU A 34 -25.46 9.99 -18.85
CA GLU A 34 -24.83 8.67 -18.86
C GLU A 34 -23.78 8.52 -19.97
N VAL A 35 -22.65 7.90 -19.65
CA VAL A 35 -21.82 7.19 -20.65
C VAL A 35 -21.45 5.83 -20.07
N GLY A 36 -22.12 4.79 -20.57
CA GLY A 36 -21.84 3.40 -20.24
C GLY A 36 -20.56 2.90 -20.90
N TYR A 37 -19.80 2.10 -20.17
CA TYR A 37 -18.71 1.28 -20.69
C TYR A 37 -19.06 -0.19 -20.48
N ASP A 38 -19.21 -0.90 -21.59
CA ASP A 38 -19.31 -2.36 -21.67
C ASP A 38 -18.00 -2.98 -21.19
N VAL A 39 -18.10 -3.88 -20.20
CA VAL A 39 -17.02 -4.76 -19.74
C VAL A 39 -17.36 -6.14 -20.29
N ASP A 40 -16.63 -6.60 -21.31
CA ASP A 40 -16.72 -7.97 -21.81
C ASP A 40 -15.50 -8.75 -21.29
N ASP A 41 -15.78 -9.70 -20.41
CA ASP A 41 -14.86 -10.66 -19.81
C ASP A 41 -14.42 -11.77 -20.78
N GLY A 42 -13.27 -12.37 -20.46
CA GLY A 42 -13.14 -13.82 -20.58
C GLY A 42 -11.87 -14.32 -21.26
N TRP A 43 -10.84 -14.64 -20.47
CA TRP A 43 -9.85 -15.64 -20.85
C TRP A 43 -9.70 -16.69 -19.75
N SER A 44 -10.45 -17.78 -19.96
CA SER A 44 -10.33 -19.05 -19.24
C SER A 44 -9.00 -19.72 -19.55
N LEU A 45 -8.29 -20.15 -18.51
CA LEU A 45 -7.14 -21.04 -18.59
C LEU A 45 -7.61 -22.42 -19.09
N GLY A 46 -7.24 -22.76 -20.32
CA GLY A 46 -7.46 -24.07 -20.92
C GLY A 46 -6.13 -24.80 -21.07
N GLY A 47 -5.87 -25.77 -20.20
CA GLY A 47 -4.79 -26.74 -20.37
C GLY A 47 -5.00 -27.57 -21.63
N GLN A 48 -3.94 -27.75 -22.41
CA GLN A 48 -3.88 -28.74 -23.48
C GLN A 48 -2.59 -29.56 -23.32
N ASP A 49 -2.80 -30.84 -23.01
CA ASP A 49 -1.82 -31.91 -23.07
C ASP A 49 -1.45 -32.15 -24.53
N ASP A 50 -0.16 -32.08 -24.87
CA ASP A 50 0.36 -32.58 -26.15
C ASP A 50 1.48 -33.60 -25.89
N GLU A 51 1.12 -34.88 -26.04
CA GLU A 51 2.10 -35.97 -26.15
C GLU A 51 2.78 -35.95 -27.53
N GLY A 52 4.09 -35.71 -27.55
CA GLY A 52 4.92 -35.82 -28.74
C GLY A 52 6.29 -36.44 -28.45
N GLN A 53 6.42 -37.74 -28.72
CA GLN A 53 7.67 -38.51 -28.58
C GLN A 53 8.82 -38.03 -29.49
N GLY A 54 10.01 -37.92 -28.90
CA GLY A 54 11.22 -38.62 -29.38
C GLY A 54 12.19 -37.85 -30.26
N GLY A 55 13.24 -37.28 -29.65
CA GLY A 55 14.45 -36.84 -30.34
C GLY A 55 15.65 -36.77 -29.38
N THR A 56 16.58 -37.72 -29.49
CA THR A 56 17.79 -37.82 -28.66
C THR A 56 18.77 -36.67 -28.94
N GLY A 57 19.02 -35.85 -27.93
CA GLY A 57 20.18 -34.98 -27.81
C GLY A 57 20.57 -34.89 -26.34
N GLU A 58 21.83 -35.19 -26.00
CA GLU A 58 22.40 -34.92 -24.68
C GLU A 58 22.48 -33.41 -24.46
N GLY A 59 21.39 -32.82 -23.98
CA GLY A 59 21.35 -31.56 -23.26
C GLY A 59 20.83 -31.89 -21.86
N GLY A 60 21.55 -31.52 -20.81
CA GLY A 60 21.03 -31.70 -19.45
C GLY A 60 19.70 -30.97 -19.35
N GLU A 61 18.64 -31.68 -18.97
CA GLU A 61 17.36 -31.04 -18.62
C GLU A 61 17.67 -30.05 -17.50
N LEU A 62 17.55 -28.76 -17.78
CA LEU A 62 17.31 -27.79 -16.73
C LEU A 62 16.01 -28.26 -16.06
N GLY A 63 16.04 -28.48 -14.75
CA GLY A 63 14.87 -28.90 -13.98
C GLY A 63 13.77 -27.83 -13.99
N GLU A 64 12.94 -27.80 -12.94
CA GLU A 64 12.00 -26.69 -12.75
C GLU A 64 12.72 -25.34 -12.84
N LEU A 65 12.17 -24.42 -13.64
CA LEU A 65 12.75 -23.10 -13.88
C LEU A 65 12.14 -22.01 -12.98
N THR A 66 11.07 -22.35 -12.26
CA THR A 66 10.40 -21.49 -11.29
C THR A 66 10.07 -22.31 -10.04
N GLY A 67 9.91 -21.63 -8.91
CA GLY A 67 9.49 -22.26 -7.66
C GLY A 67 9.05 -21.24 -6.62
N LEU A 68 8.31 -21.70 -5.61
CA LEU A 68 7.79 -20.88 -4.52
C LEU A 68 8.50 -21.22 -3.22
N VAL A 69 8.75 -20.18 -2.42
CA VAL A 69 9.24 -20.30 -1.04
C VAL A 69 8.32 -19.51 -0.15
N HIS A 70 7.80 -20.15 0.89
CA HIS A 70 6.90 -19.55 1.86
C HIS A 70 7.59 -19.41 3.21
N HIS A 71 7.22 -18.35 3.94
CA HIS A 71 7.62 -18.14 5.32
C HIS A 71 6.51 -17.52 6.14
N ASP A 72 6.29 -18.07 7.34
CA ASP A 72 5.39 -17.55 8.36
C ASP A 72 6.22 -16.88 9.47
N PHE A 73 5.94 -15.60 9.73
CA PHE A 73 6.64 -14.83 10.76
C PHE A 73 6.11 -15.08 12.18
N GLY A 74 4.99 -15.80 12.29
CA GLY A 74 4.31 -16.15 13.52
C GLY A 74 3.41 -15.04 14.07
N PRO A 75 2.64 -15.34 15.13
CA PRO A 75 1.64 -14.44 15.68
C PRO A 75 2.21 -13.28 16.50
N VAL A 76 1.50 -12.16 16.43
CA VAL A 76 1.69 -10.98 17.27
C VAL A 76 0.35 -10.64 17.91
N THR A 77 0.38 -10.43 19.23
CA THR A 77 -0.79 -9.97 19.99
C THR A 77 -0.73 -8.45 20.20
N LEU A 78 -1.85 -7.77 19.94
CA LEU A 78 -2.03 -6.34 20.22
C LEU A 78 -3.09 -6.17 21.32
N ALA A 79 -2.72 -5.46 22.38
CA ALA A 79 -3.66 -5.02 23.39
C ALA A 79 -4.68 -4.01 22.81
N PRO A 80 -5.82 -3.78 23.49
CA PRO A 80 -6.78 -2.75 23.10
C PRO A 80 -6.11 -1.39 22.90
N PHE A 81 -6.47 -0.70 21.80
CA PHE A 81 -5.99 0.64 21.44
C PHE A 81 -4.45 0.75 21.34
N GLN A 82 -3.77 -0.36 21.05
CA GLN A 82 -2.32 -0.41 20.96
C GLN A 82 -1.83 -0.12 19.53
N GLU A 83 -0.85 0.78 19.44
CA GLU A 83 -0.03 1.02 18.25
C GLU A 83 1.41 0.59 18.55
N ILE A 84 2.01 -0.19 17.66
CA ILE A 84 3.43 -0.57 17.76
C ILE A 84 4.11 -0.45 16.41
N SER A 85 5.38 -0.04 16.43
CA SER A 85 6.28 -0.11 15.27
C SER A 85 7.46 -0.98 15.64
N ASN A 86 7.42 -2.23 15.19
CA ASN A 86 8.45 -3.22 15.44
C ASN A 86 9.18 -3.57 14.16
N CYS A 87 10.28 -4.30 14.30
CA CYS A 87 10.95 -4.94 13.19
C CYS A 87 10.68 -6.44 13.22
N VAL A 88 10.76 -7.06 12.06
CA VAL A 88 10.66 -8.51 11.90
C VAL A 88 11.76 -8.97 10.94
N GLN A 89 12.32 -10.15 11.17
CA GLN A 89 13.31 -10.72 10.27
C GLN A 89 13.12 -12.23 10.07
N TRP A 90 13.61 -12.70 8.93
CA TRP A 90 13.67 -14.09 8.52
C TRP A 90 15.01 -14.37 7.84
N THR A 91 15.80 -15.28 8.41
CA THR A 91 17.02 -15.76 7.76
C THR A 91 16.64 -16.74 6.65
N VAL A 92 16.89 -16.36 5.40
CA VAL A 92 16.48 -17.14 4.21
C VAL A 92 17.20 -18.49 4.12
N ASP A 93 18.30 -18.66 4.87
CA ASP A 93 19.14 -19.86 4.84
C ASP A 93 19.61 -20.26 3.44
N ASN A 94 19.89 -19.24 2.62
CA ASN A 94 20.30 -19.40 1.23
C ASN A 94 21.83 -19.53 1.08
N ASP A 95 22.30 -20.71 0.69
CA ASP A 95 23.72 -20.94 0.39
C ASP A 95 24.14 -20.41 -1.01
N ALA A 96 23.16 -20.15 -1.88
CA ALA A 96 23.31 -19.51 -3.19
C ALA A 96 22.39 -18.28 -3.31
N ALA A 97 22.65 -17.41 -4.29
CA ALA A 97 21.74 -16.30 -4.57
C ALA A 97 20.42 -16.83 -5.15
N VAL A 98 19.33 -16.12 -4.86
CA VAL A 98 18.00 -16.38 -5.44
C VAL A 98 17.49 -15.15 -6.18
N TYR A 99 16.65 -15.37 -7.18
CA TYR A 99 16.16 -14.33 -8.10
C TYR A 99 14.64 -14.27 -8.00
N VAL A 100 14.15 -13.22 -7.36
CA VAL A 100 12.74 -13.05 -7.00
C VAL A 100 12.02 -12.28 -8.11
N GLN A 101 10.95 -12.87 -8.65
CA GLN A 101 10.10 -12.26 -9.67
C GLN A 101 8.77 -11.75 -9.07
N ALA A 102 8.30 -12.37 -7.99
CA ALA A 102 7.17 -11.86 -7.25
C ALA A 102 7.34 -12.05 -5.76
N VAL A 103 6.78 -11.11 -5.01
CA VAL A 103 6.60 -11.21 -3.57
C VAL A 103 5.11 -11.09 -3.30
N THR A 104 4.55 -12.08 -2.60
CA THR A 104 3.19 -12.03 -2.07
C THR A 104 3.26 -11.92 -0.56
N LEU A 105 2.62 -10.89 0.00
CA LEU A 105 2.51 -10.71 1.44
C LEU A 105 1.05 -10.91 1.84
N ASN A 106 0.80 -11.83 2.77
CA ASN A 106 -0.49 -12.02 3.42
C ASN A 106 -0.44 -11.44 4.81
N ASN A 107 -1.31 -10.48 5.02
CA ASN A 107 -1.54 -9.74 6.24
C ASN A 107 -2.91 -10.16 6.77
N HIS A 108 -2.95 -10.83 7.91
CA HIS A 108 -4.22 -11.25 8.55
C HIS A 108 -4.93 -10.09 9.27
N GLY A 109 -4.62 -8.85 8.90
CA GLY A 109 -5.16 -7.60 9.44
C GLY A 109 -4.22 -6.92 10.43
N TYR A 110 -4.53 -5.67 10.77
CA TYR A 110 -3.81 -4.83 11.73
C TYR A 110 -2.39 -4.39 11.34
N PHE A 111 -1.73 -5.02 10.35
CA PHE A 111 -0.50 -4.46 9.76
C PHE A 111 -0.86 -3.29 8.85
N HIS A 112 -0.54 -2.09 9.30
CA HIS A 112 -0.87 -0.84 8.63
C HIS A 112 -0.02 -0.62 7.38
N HIS A 113 1.28 -0.85 7.44
CA HIS A 113 2.18 -0.94 6.27
C HIS A 113 3.51 -1.55 6.71
N SER A 114 4.34 -1.94 5.74
CA SER A 114 5.66 -2.49 5.99
C SER A 114 6.61 -2.31 4.79
N ASN A 115 7.90 -2.15 5.05
CA ASN A 115 8.94 -2.05 4.02
C ASN A 115 9.98 -3.16 4.23
N TRP A 116 10.27 -3.92 3.16
CA TRP A 116 11.03 -5.15 3.24
C TRP A 116 12.33 -5.06 2.47
N PHE A 117 13.39 -5.55 3.10
CA PHE A 117 14.75 -5.50 2.58
C PHE A 117 15.37 -6.89 2.68
N ALA A 118 16.26 -7.23 1.74
CA ALA A 118 17.19 -8.33 1.95
C ALA A 118 18.55 -7.75 2.33
N VAL A 119 19.12 -8.17 3.44
CA VAL A 119 20.41 -7.67 3.93
C VAL A 119 21.33 -8.82 4.32
N PRO A 120 22.66 -8.63 4.37
CA PRO A 120 23.57 -9.67 4.83
C PRO A 120 23.17 -10.17 6.22
N GLU A 121 23.10 -11.49 6.39
CA GLU A 121 22.51 -12.15 7.58
C GLU A 121 23.19 -11.76 8.92
N HIS A 122 24.40 -11.22 8.86
CA HIS A 122 25.21 -10.85 10.01
C HIS A 122 25.11 -9.37 10.41
N HIS A 123 24.43 -8.52 9.61
CA HIS A 123 24.42 -7.08 9.85
C HIS A 123 23.53 -6.70 11.05
N TYR A 124 22.25 -7.07 11.00
CA TYR A 124 21.32 -6.95 12.12
C TYR A 124 21.23 -8.31 12.82
N ALA A 125 22.19 -8.56 13.71
CA ALA A 125 22.33 -9.85 14.38
C ALA A 125 21.23 -10.07 15.44
N GLY A 126 20.69 -11.28 15.48
CA GLY A 126 19.67 -11.70 16.43
C GLY A 126 18.82 -12.84 15.87
N PRO A 127 18.00 -13.49 16.71
CA PRO A 127 17.08 -14.52 16.26
C PRO A 127 16.03 -13.94 15.30
N ASP A 128 15.43 -14.82 14.50
CA ASP A 128 14.29 -14.50 13.63
C ASP A 128 13.01 -14.27 14.43
N GLY A 129 12.01 -13.67 13.77
CA GLY A 129 10.77 -13.19 14.38
C GLY A 129 10.79 -11.69 14.70
N PHE A 130 9.80 -11.25 15.47
CA PHE A 130 9.58 -9.85 15.83
C PHE A 130 10.53 -9.36 16.93
N PHE A 131 10.97 -8.11 16.83
CA PHE A 131 11.84 -7.44 17.79
C PHE A 131 11.69 -5.92 17.73
N ASP A 132 12.16 -5.22 18.77
CA ASP A 132 12.25 -3.76 18.77
C ASP A 132 13.37 -3.30 17.82
N CYS A 133 13.03 -2.50 16.81
CA CYS A 133 13.97 -2.00 15.81
C CYS A 133 15.21 -1.32 16.43
N GLU A 134 15.03 -0.56 17.52
CA GLU A 134 16.09 0.20 18.17
C GLU A 134 17.15 -0.73 18.79
N GLU A 135 16.74 -1.88 19.32
CA GLU A 135 17.65 -2.86 19.94
C GLU A 135 18.71 -3.39 18.96
N ARG A 136 18.41 -3.38 17.66
CA ARG A 136 19.33 -3.80 16.60
C ARG A 136 19.78 -2.64 15.71
N SER A 137 19.43 -1.40 16.07
CA SER A 137 19.74 -0.18 15.31
C SER A 137 19.36 -0.29 13.83
N PHE A 138 18.19 -0.88 13.57
CA PHE A 138 17.67 -1.02 12.21
C PHE A 138 17.20 0.35 11.68
N GLU A 139 17.62 0.67 10.46
CA GLU A 139 17.21 1.87 9.73
C GLU A 139 16.96 1.49 8.27
N GLU A 140 15.79 1.80 7.73
CA GLU A 140 15.38 1.42 6.38
C GLU A 140 16.34 1.96 5.31
N THR A 141 16.77 3.21 5.44
CA THR A 141 17.73 3.85 4.51
C THR A 141 19.11 3.17 4.52
N SER A 142 19.52 2.61 5.65
CA SER A 142 20.76 1.84 5.73
C SER A 142 20.56 0.46 5.11
N ALA A 143 19.43 -0.19 5.39
CA ALA A 143 19.08 -1.49 4.81
C ALA A 143 19.01 -1.43 3.27
N SER A 144 18.42 -0.37 2.70
CA SER A 144 18.30 -0.18 1.24
C SER A 144 19.63 -0.01 0.51
N VAL A 145 20.69 0.37 1.21
CA VAL A 145 22.05 0.47 0.66
C VAL A 145 22.83 -0.84 0.86
N LEU A 146 22.53 -1.59 1.91
CA LEU A 146 23.20 -2.86 2.21
C LEU A 146 22.75 -4.01 1.29
N GLY A 147 21.52 -3.97 0.80
CA GLY A 147 20.98 -4.95 -0.12
C GLY A 147 19.68 -4.48 -0.78
N PRO A 148 18.93 -5.36 -1.45
CA PRO A 148 17.75 -4.96 -2.21
C PRO A 148 16.58 -4.56 -1.31
N VAL A 149 15.76 -3.63 -1.79
CA VAL A 149 14.36 -3.52 -1.35
C VAL A 149 13.59 -4.64 -2.06
N LEU A 150 12.89 -5.47 -1.29
CA LEU A 150 12.14 -6.61 -1.79
C LEU A 150 10.68 -6.27 -2.07
N PHE A 151 10.04 -5.56 -1.16
CA PHE A 151 8.61 -5.34 -1.15
C PHE A 151 8.29 -4.12 -0.29
N ALA A 152 7.20 -3.43 -0.61
CA ALA A 152 6.54 -2.53 0.31
C ALA A 152 5.04 -2.81 0.25
N GLN A 153 4.41 -2.80 1.41
CA GLN A 153 3.00 -3.10 1.57
C GLN A 153 2.19 -1.82 1.42
N SER A 154 1.19 -1.85 0.53
CA SER A 154 0.12 -0.86 0.46
C SER A 154 -0.60 -0.78 1.80
N THR A 155 -1.05 0.42 2.16
CA THR A 155 -1.62 0.66 3.48
C THR A 155 -2.81 -0.27 3.73
N GLN A 156 -2.66 -1.13 4.73
CA GLN A 156 -3.67 -2.08 5.22
C GLN A 156 -4.21 -3.08 4.18
N SER A 157 -3.48 -3.32 3.09
CA SER A 157 -3.82 -4.43 2.20
C SER A 157 -3.63 -5.76 2.94
N PHE A 158 -4.65 -6.62 2.88
CA PHE A 158 -4.64 -7.95 3.50
C PHE A 158 -3.89 -8.99 2.65
N SER A 159 -3.91 -8.85 1.34
CA SER A 159 -3.09 -9.69 0.45
C SER A 159 -2.61 -8.84 -0.71
N GLU A 160 -1.30 -8.81 -0.91
CA GLU A 160 -0.70 -8.02 -1.96
C GLU A 160 0.41 -8.79 -2.65
N THR A 161 0.34 -8.82 -3.98
CA THR A 161 1.37 -9.40 -4.82
C THR A 161 2.07 -8.31 -5.62
N GLN A 162 3.33 -8.04 -5.28
CA GLN A 162 4.21 -7.24 -6.10
C GLN A 162 4.88 -8.17 -7.12
N ARG A 163 4.44 -8.10 -8.37
CA ARG A 163 4.98 -8.89 -9.48
C ARG A 163 5.67 -8.01 -10.50
N THR A 164 6.91 -8.38 -10.84
CA THR A 164 7.70 -7.72 -11.88
C THR A 164 7.46 -8.37 -13.25
N GLN A 165 8.07 -7.81 -14.29
CA GLN A 165 8.03 -8.37 -15.63
C GLN A 165 8.74 -9.71 -15.74
N ASP A 166 8.39 -10.47 -16.77
CA ASP A 166 9.07 -11.72 -17.08
C ASP A 166 10.57 -11.45 -17.28
N GLY A 167 11.42 -12.14 -16.51
CA GLY A 167 12.87 -11.95 -16.52
C GLY A 167 13.42 -10.70 -15.81
N ALA A 168 12.56 -9.78 -15.37
CA ALA A 168 12.96 -8.67 -14.50
C ALA A 168 12.87 -9.10 -13.03
N VAL A 169 13.99 -9.12 -12.30
CA VAL A 169 14.03 -9.74 -10.96
C VAL A 169 14.72 -8.90 -9.92
N ILE A 170 14.40 -9.16 -8.65
CA ILE A 170 15.16 -8.70 -7.49
C ILE A 170 16.08 -9.83 -7.04
N LYS A 171 17.39 -9.60 -7.02
CA LYS A 171 18.37 -10.60 -6.56
C LYS A 171 18.56 -10.51 -5.06
N ILE A 172 18.31 -11.61 -4.34
CA ILE A 172 18.77 -11.81 -2.96
C ILE A 172 20.11 -12.56 -3.02
N PRO A 173 21.24 -11.93 -2.67
CA PRO A 173 22.52 -12.64 -2.68
C PRO A 173 22.56 -13.74 -1.61
N ARG A 174 23.52 -14.66 -1.72
CA ARG A 174 23.72 -15.74 -0.72
C ARG A 174 23.88 -15.17 0.70
N ARG A 175 23.48 -15.92 1.71
CA ARG A 175 23.68 -15.58 3.15
C ARG A 175 23.04 -14.25 3.53
N HIS A 176 21.80 -14.07 3.08
CA HIS A 176 20.99 -12.90 3.38
C HIS A 176 19.80 -13.28 4.25
N LYS A 177 19.28 -12.28 4.95
CA LYS A 177 18.00 -12.34 5.65
C LYS A 177 17.05 -11.32 5.05
N VAL A 178 15.76 -11.64 5.08
CA VAL A 178 14.69 -10.68 4.90
C VAL A 178 14.47 -9.95 6.23
N ILE A 179 14.29 -8.65 6.19
CA ILE A 179 14.04 -7.80 7.37
C ILE A 179 13.11 -6.65 6.98
N ALA A 180 12.23 -6.26 7.90
CA ALA A 180 11.32 -5.14 7.68
C ALA A 180 11.05 -4.36 8.96
N THR A 181 10.62 -3.11 8.78
CA THR A 181 9.80 -2.42 9.78
C THR A 181 8.33 -2.71 9.49
N THR A 182 7.58 -3.03 10.54
CA THR A 182 6.15 -3.30 10.53
C THR A 182 5.46 -2.32 11.47
N HIS A 183 4.47 -1.59 10.95
CA HIS A 183 3.60 -0.74 11.76
C HIS A 183 2.29 -1.48 11.98
N LEU A 184 1.96 -1.81 13.23
CA LEU A 184 0.72 -2.47 13.60
C LEU A 184 -0.15 -1.54 14.44
N LEU A 185 -1.45 -1.54 14.17
CA LEU A 185 -2.40 -0.72 14.90
C LEU A 185 -3.69 -1.50 15.19
N ASN A 186 -4.05 -1.57 16.48
CA ASN A 186 -5.36 -1.99 16.95
C ASN A 186 -6.06 -0.75 17.52
N VAL A 187 -7.02 -0.17 16.82
CA VAL A 187 -7.82 0.96 17.32
C VAL A 187 -9.04 0.51 18.14
N GLY A 188 -9.11 -0.78 18.49
CA GLY A 188 -10.29 -1.43 19.04
C GLY A 188 -10.19 -1.70 20.54
N PRO A 189 -11.33 -1.94 21.21
CA PRO A 189 -11.38 -2.18 22.65
C PRO A 189 -11.01 -3.62 23.05
N ALA A 190 -10.83 -4.54 22.09
CA ALA A 190 -10.50 -5.94 22.32
C ALA A 190 -9.01 -6.21 22.06
N GLU A 191 -8.47 -7.22 22.76
CA GLU A 191 -7.18 -7.80 22.40
C GLU A 191 -7.33 -8.61 21.11
N VAL A 192 -6.35 -8.50 20.22
CA VAL A 192 -6.35 -9.18 18.91
C VAL A 192 -5.03 -9.92 18.71
N GLU A 193 -5.09 -11.05 18.03
CA GLU A 193 -3.93 -11.80 17.55
C GLU A 193 -3.95 -11.76 16.02
N THR A 194 -2.81 -11.44 15.42
CA THR A 194 -2.65 -11.37 13.96
C THR A 194 -1.34 -12.01 13.53
N GLU A 195 -1.24 -12.39 12.26
CA GLU A 195 -0.10 -13.09 11.67
C GLU A 195 0.26 -12.47 10.32
N LEU A 196 1.47 -12.77 9.88
CA LEU A 196 2.01 -12.30 8.63
C LEU A 196 2.75 -13.45 7.94
N ALA A 197 2.49 -13.65 6.66
CA ALA A 197 3.20 -14.62 5.84
C ALA A 197 3.70 -13.99 4.54
N MET A 198 4.86 -14.42 4.08
CA MET A 198 5.46 -13.98 2.83
C MET A 198 5.76 -15.17 1.92
N SER A 199 5.48 -14.99 0.63
CA SER A 199 5.83 -15.93 -0.41
C SER A 199 6.74 -15.26 -1.44
N LEU A 200 7.83 -15.94 -1.80
CA LEU A 200 8.78 -15.52 -2.82
C LEU A 200 8.65 -16.44 -4.02
N GLU A 201 8.33 -15.88 -5.18
CA GLU A 201 8.42 -16.57 -6.45
C GLU A 201 9.82 -16.41 -7.02
N LEU A 202 10.52 -17.53 -7.11
CA LEU A 202 11.89 -17.62 -7.54
C LEU A 202 11.96 -18.14 -8.98
N VAL A 203 12.83 -17.53 -9.78
CA VAL A 203 13.12 -17.97 -11.15
C VAL A 203 14.56 -18.43 -11.29
N HIS A 204 14.79 -19.34 -12.22
CA HIS A 204 16.12 -19.81 -12.55
C HIS A 204 16.98 -18.66 -13.11
N PRO A 205 18.28 -18.59 -12.79
CA PRO A 205 19.14 -17.50 -13.25
C PRO A 205 19.20 -17.35 -14.78
N SER A 206 18.91 -18.41 -15.54
CA SER A 206 18.85 -18.37 -17.02
C SER A 206 17.64 -17.63 -17.58
N LEU A 207 16.60 -17.37 -16.76
CA LEU A 207 15.43 -16.59 -17.14
C LEU A 207 15.63 -15.10 -16.86
N VAL A 208 16.71 -14.71 -16.18
CA VAL A 208 16.97 -13.32 -15.80
C VAL A 208 17.42 -12.52 -17.02
N GLU A 209 16.60 -11.54 -17.39
CA GLU A 209 16.91 -10.54 -18.42
C GLU A 209 17.50 -9.28 -17.81
N THR A 210 16.90 -8.81 -16.71
CA THR A 210 17.33 -7.59 -16.02
C THR A 210 17.18 -7.72 -14.51
N GLN A 211 18.06 -7.04 -13.77
CA GLN A 211 18.00 -7.00 -12.32
C GLN A 211 17.61 -5.61 -11.86
N LEU A 212 16.49 -5.55 -11.15
CA LEU A 212 15.89 -4.30 -10.72
C LEU A 212 16.64 -3.69 -9.54
N SER A 213 16.61 -2.37 -9.52
CA SER A 213 17.07 -1.51 -8.43
C SER A 213 15.86 -0.76 -7.87
N PRO A 214 15.81 -0.51 -6.55
CA PRO A 214 14.83 0.41 -6.00
C PRO A 214 15.12 1.83 -6.49
N MET A 215 14.06 2.58 -6.74
CA MET A 215 14.06 4.02 -6.90
C MET A 215 13.06 4.61 -5.91
N ARG A 216 13.47 5.67 -5.19
CA ARG A 216 12.59 6.35 -4.24
C ARG A 216 12.32 7.78 -4.70
N LEU A 217 11.04 8.16 -4.69
CA LEU A 217 10.61 9.56 -4.75
C LEU A 217 10.02 9.94 -3.39
N THR A 218 10.41 11.08 -2.83
CA THR A 218 9.89 11.49 -1.51
C THR A 218 9.77 13.00 -1.37
N TYR A 219 8.61 13.47 -0.90
CA TYR A 219 8.41 14.85 -0.51
C TYR A 219 8.53 14.99 1.02
N LEU A 220 9.66 15.51 1.49
CA LEU A 220 9.95 15.65 2.93
C LEU A 220 9.51 17.00 3.48
N ASP A 221 9.54 18.07 2.67
CA ASP A 221 9.23 19.45 3.08
C ASP A 221 7.72 19.75 3.06
N LEU A 222 6.93 18.88 3.70
CA LEU A 222 5.46 19.01 3.81
C LEU A 222 5.10 19.94 4.98
N ASP A 223 4.19 20.88 4.69
CA ASP A 223 3.48 21.73 5.66
C ASP A 223 2.06 21.96 5.13
N ILE A 224 1.21 20.93 5.26
CA ILE A 224 -0.14 20.88 4.73
C ILE A 224 -1.03 21.82 5.55
N PRO A 225 -1.56 22.91 4.98
CA PRO A 225 -2.28 23.93 5.75
C PRO A 225 -3.57 23.40 6.38
N ALA A 226 -3.87 23.85 7.60
CA ALA A 226 -5.14 23.56 8.29
C ALA A 226 -6.37 24.01 7.48
N GLN A 227 -7.42 23.19 7.46
CA GLN A 227 -8.72 23.46 6.81
C GLN A 227 -8.59 23.82 5.33
N GLN A 228 -7.69 23.15 4.60
CA GLN A 228 -7.44 23.41 3.19
C GLN A 228 -7.22 22.12 2.42
N ARG A 229 -7.63 22.15 1.15
CA ARG A 229 -7.14 21.23 0.13
C ARG A 229 -5.87 21.79 -0.49
N SER A 230 -4.87 20.96 -0.69
CA SER A 230 -3.57 21.37 -1.24
C SER A 230 -2.90 20.27 -2.04
N ARG A 231 -2.04 20.66 -2.99
CA ARG A 231 -1.24 19.76 -3.82
C ARG A 231 0.24 20.11 -3.69
N PHE A 232 1.08 19.12 -3.43
CA PHE A 232 2.54 19.28 -3.29
C PHE A 232 3.24 18.54 -4.43
N THR A 233 3.98 19.26 -5.28
CA THR A 233 4.65 18.71 -6.45
C THR A 233 6.17 18.93 -6.40
N GLY A 234 6.94 17.86 -6.47
CA GLY A 234 8.38 17.91 -6.69
C GLY A 234 8.69 18.22 -8.15
N ALA A 235 9.22 19.41 -8.42
CA ALA A 235 9.60 19.85 -9.75
C ALA A 235 11.07 19.52 -10.03
N CYS A 236 11.33 18.36 -10.66
CA CYS A 236 12.68 17.88 -10.92
C CYS A 236 13.17 18.32 -12.31
N GLU A 237 13.37 19.63 -12.49
CA GLU A 237 13.69 20.28 -13.78
C GLU A 237 15.00 19.79 -14.45
N HIS A 238 15.88 19.17 -13.68
CA HIS A 238 17.21 18.76 -14.15
C HIS A 238 17.43 17.25 -14.06
N PHE A 239 16.35 16.47 -13.92
CA PHE A 239 16.41 15.02 -13.71
C PHE A 239 17.26 14.32 -14.78
N GLY A 240 16.97 14.57 -16.07
CA GLY A 240 17.72 13.95 -17.17
C GLY A 240 19.20 14.33 -17.18
N GLN A 241 19.51 15.59 -16.89
CA GLN A 241 20.89 16.06 -16.80
C GLN A 241 21.64 15.38 -15.65
N GLN A 242 21.03 15.30 -14.46
CA GLN A 242 21.63 14.67 -13.27
C GLN A 242 21.85 13.18 -13.50
N HIS A 243 20.87 12.48 -14.09
CA HIS A 243 21.00 11.09 -14.47
C HIS A 243 22.18 10.85 -15.44
N SER A 244 22.28 11.62 -16.52
CA SER A 244 23.33 11.44 -17.53
C SER A 244 24.76 11.70 -17.02
N GLN A 245 24.91 12.39 -15.89
CA GLN A 245 26.21 12.57 -15.23
C GLN A 245 26.65 11.33 -14.45
N VAL A 246 25.70 10.46 -14.08
CA VAL A 246 25.93 9.26 -13.27
C VAL A 246 26.05 8.03 -14.14
N SER A 247 25.10 7.82 -15.06
CA SER A 247 25.04 6.62 -15.89
C SER A 247 24.62 6.95 -17.32
N PRO A 248 25.20 6.28 -18.33
CA PRO A 248 24.74 6.37 -19.71
C PRO A 248 23.56 5.42 -20.02
N GLN A 249 23.20 4.50 -19.11
CA GLN A 249 22.07 3.58 -19.30
C GLN A 249 20.77 4.27 -18.89
N PRO A 250 19.69 4.18 -19.68
CA PRO A 250 18.41 4.77 -19.29
C PRO A 250 17.85 4.06 -18.06
N ILE A 251 17.11 4.80 -17.24
CA ILE A 251 16.23 4.21 -16.22
C ILE A 251 15.01 3.63 -16.93
N VAL A 252 14.59 2.40 -16.60
CA VAL A 252 13.35 1.80 -17.11
C VAL A 252 12.46 1.42 -15.94
N LEU A 253 11.23 1.92 -15.86
CA LEU A 253 10.28 1.57 -14.79
C LEU A 253 9.57 0.25 -15.08
N HIS A 254 9.59 -0.64 -14.09
CA HIS A 254 8.85 -1.91 -14.13
C HIS A 254 7.69 -1.94 -13.14
N HIS A 255 7.83 -1.25 -12.00
CA HIS A 255 6.80 -1.19 -10.97
C HIS A 255 6.86 0.15 -10.24
N ALA A 256 5.71 0.65 -9.77
CA ALA A 256 5.60 1.79 -8.88
C ALA A 256 4.53 1.52 -7.81
N LEU A 257 4.77 1.98 -6.59
CA LEU A 257 3.84 1.95 -5.47
C LEU A 257 3.93 3.30 -4.76
N ALA A 258 2.83 4.04 -4.74
CA ALA A 258 2.71 5.31 -4.02
C ALA A 258 2.25 5.08 -2.58
N HIS A 259 2.56 6.04 -1.70
CA HIS A 259 2.18 6.02 -0.29
C HIS A 259 1.93 7.43 0.26
N PHE A 260 0.80 7.57 0.96
CA PHE A 260 0.33 8.71 1.74
C PHE A 260 -0.62 8.21 2.86
N HIS A 261 -0.92 9.04 3.87
CA HIS A 261 -1.84 8.67 4.96
C HIS A 261 -3.25 9.24 4.73
N GLY A 262 -4.08 9.23 5.77
CA GLY A 262 -5.53 9.43 5.67
C GLY A 262 -6.02 10.82 5.24
N LEU A 263 -5.15 11.82 5.09
CA LEU A 263 -5.49 13.11 4.46
C LEU A 263 -5.17 13.12 2.96
N GLY A 264 -4.45 12.12 2.44
CA GLY A 264 -4.07 12.04 1.04
C GLY A 264 -5.26 11.74 0.13
N GLU A 265 -5.38 12.49 -0.96
CA GLU A 265 -6.44 12.35 -1.96
C GLU A 265 -5.90 11.83 -3.30
N SER A 266 -4.60 11.98 -3.57
CA SER A 266 -4.03 11.50 -4.84
C SER A 266 -2.51 11.42 -4.81
N PHE A 267 -1.97 10.65 -5.75
CA PHE A 267 -0.56 10.68 -6.12
C PHE A 267 -0.42 10.72 -7.65
N GLU A 268 0.54 11.52 -8.16
CA GLU A 268 0.87 11.57 -9.58
C GLU A 268 2.38 11.45 -9.80
N LEU A 269 2.77 10.72 -10.84
CA LEU A 269 4.09 10.74 -11.47
C LEU A 269 3.94 11.09 -12.94
N SER A 270 4.65 12.11 -13.38
CA SER A 270 4.65 12.54 -14.77
C SER A 270 6.04 12.96 -15.26
N ALA A 271 6.25 12.90 -16.57
CA ALA A 271 7.55 13.13 -17.19
C ALA A 271 7.43 13.90 -18.50
N VAL A 272 8.52 14.57 -18.89
CA VAL A 272 8.65 15.20 -20.21
C VAL A 272 10.07 15.08 -20.75
N GLY A 273 10.19 14.82 -22.05
CA GLY A 273 11.45 14.58 -22.75
C GLY A 273 11.51 13.17 -23.35
N GLY A 274 12.42 12.97 -24.29
CA GLY A 274 12.55 11.70 -25.01
C GLY A 274 11.29 11.40 -25.84
N GLU A 275 10.73 10.21 -25.64
CA GLU A 275 9.44 9.81 -26.22
C GLU A 275 8.24 10.20 -25.34
N LEU A 276 8.48 10.76 -24.16
CA LEU A 276 7.45 11.08 -23.17
C LEU A 276 7.12 12.58 -23.15
N GLY A 277 5.83 12.89 -23.23
CA GLY A 277 5.36 14.27 -23.26
C GLY A 277 5.92 15.11 -24.42
N THR A 278 5.84 16.44 -24.33
CA THR A 278 6.42 17.36 -25.31
C THR A 278 7.21 18.46 -24.62
N PRO A 279 8.55 18.49 -24.76
CA PRO A 279 9.38 19.55 -24.21
C PRO A 279 9.03 20.90 -24.80
N ASN A 280 8.84 21.89 -23.93
CA ASN A 280 8.65 23.28 -24.34
C ASN A 280 9.23 24.22 -23.26
N PRO A 281 10.04 25.22 -23.62
CA PRO A 281 10.65 26.13 -22.65
C PRO A 281 9.66 27.01 -21.87
N LEU A 282 8.42 27.14 -22.33
CA LEU A 282 7.40 28.00 -21.73
C LEU A 282 6.22 27.19 -21.16
N TRP A 283 5.84 26.09 -21.79
CA TRP A 283 4.66 25.29 -21.44
C TRP A 283 4.89 23.80 -21.76
N PRO A 284 5.75 23.10 -21.00
CA PRO A 284 6.00 21.68 -21.23
C PRO A 284 4.69 20.88 -21.08
N ILE A 285 4.48 19.91 -21.95
CA ILE A 285 3.36 18.97 -21.85
C ILE A 285 3.92 17.70 -21.21
N PHE A 286 3.50 17.43 -19.98
CA PHE A 286 3.89 16.22 -19.28
C PHE A 286 3.02 15.05 -19.70
N GLU A 287 3.61 13.86 -19.72
CA GLU A 287 2.91 12.59 -19.83
C GLU A 287 2.81 11.94 -18.46
N THR A 288 1.59 11.61 -18.05
CA THR A 288 1.30 10.93 -16.78
C THR A 288 1.69 9.46 -16.90
N LEU A 289 2.62 9.02 -16.06
CA LEU A 289 3.13 7.65 -16.03
C LEU A 289 2.36 6.80 -15.00
N PHE A 290 2.10 7.40 -13.84
CA PHE A 290 1.38 6.78 -12.73
C PHE A 290 0.47 7.83 -12.10
N GLU A 291 -0.75 7.43 -11.80
CA GLU A 291 -1.75 8.25 -11.14
C GLU A 291 -2.55 7.34 -10.22
N LEU A 292 -2.83 7.85 -9.03
CA LEU A 292 -3.68 7.24 -8.03
C LEU A 292 -4.62 8.32 -7.52
N GLU A 293 -5.91 8.02 -7.52
CA GLU A 293 -6.95 8.88 -6.95
C GLU A 293 -7.61 8.15 -5.78
N GLY A 294 -7.80 8.88 -4.69
CA GLY A 294 -8.37 8.38 -3.45
C GLY A 294 -7.47 7.42 -2.69
N PHE A 295 -7.94 7.06 -1.50
CA PHE A 295 -7.44 5.92 -0.75
C PHE A 295 -8.35 4.74 -1.05
N THR A 296 -7.81 3.70 -1.70
CA THR A 296 -8.50 2.42 -1.85
C THR A 296 -7.76 1.42 -0.98
N GLY A 297 -8.45 0.61 -0.17
CA GLY A 297 -7.83 -0.47 0.64
C GLY A 297 -7.23 -1.61 -0.21
N ASP A 298 -6.91 -1.33 -1.48
CA ASP A 298 -6.40 -2.26 -2.48
C ASP A 298 -4.87 -2.24 -2.49
N SER A 299 -4.26 -3.17 -3.23
CA SER A 299 -2.86 -3.02 -3.62
C SER A 299 -2.72 -1.82 -4.56
N LEU A 300 -2.02 -0.78 -4.11
CA LEU A 300 -1.78 0.47 -4.84
C LEU A 300 -0.57 0.36 -5.80
N GLY A 301 0.03 -0.83 -5.88
CA GLY A 301 1.14 -1.14 -6.78
C GLY A 301 0.70 -1.25 -8.23
N LYS A 302 1.41 -0.56 -9.12
CA LYS A 302 1.23 -0.66 -10.58
C LYS A 302 2.46 -1.32 -11.20
N ARG A 303 2.24 -2.45 -11.88
CA ARG A 303 3.20 -2.99 -12.86
C ARG A 303 3.07 -2.22 -14.18
N PHE A 304 4.19 -1.89 -14.80
CA PHE A 304 4.24 -1.31 -16.13
C PHE A 304 4.42 -2.41 -17.17
N ASP A 305 3.43 -2.60 -18.05
CA ASP A 305 3.47 -3.58 -19.14
C ASP A 305 3.04 -2.96 -20.49
N PRO A 306 3.99 -2.65 -21.40
CA PRO A 306 5.44 -2.84 -21.28
C PRO A 306 6.10 -1.91 -20.25
N PRO A 307 7.34 -2.19 -19.80
CA PRO A 307 8.14 -1.25 -19.01
C PRO A 307 8.27 0.12 -19.67
N VAL A 308 8.31 1.18 -18.87
CA VAL A 308 8.43 2.56 -19.36
C VAL A 308 9.88 3.00 -19.32
N SER A 309 10.48 3.24 -20.50
CA SER A 309 11.82 3.81 -20.60
C SER A 309 11.79 5.31 -20.31
N LEU A 310 12.68 5.77 -19.44
CA LEU A 310 12.96 7.18 -19.17
C LEU A 310 14.10 7.73 -20.04
N GLU A 311 14.44 7.04 -21.14
CA GLU A 311 15.46 7.49 -22.07
C GLU A 311 15.13 8.88 -22.64
N GLY A 312 16.07 9.80 -22.53
CA GLY A 312 15.94 11.14 -23.09
C GLY A 312 15.02 12.08 -22.31
N ILE A 313 14.47 11.67 -21.16
CA ILE A 313 13.71 12.57 -20.29
C ILE A 313 14.55 13.78 -19.90
N GLU A 314 13.91 14.95 -19.88
CA GLU A 314 14.49 16.20 -19.40
C GLU A 314 14.07 16.47 -17.94
N GLN A 315 12.77 16.32 -17.65
CA GLN A 315 12.17 16.67 -16.36
C GLN A 315 11.25 15.56 -15.86
N LEU A 316 11.22 15.41 -14.54
CA LEU A 316 10.29 14.55 -13.81
C LEU A 316 9.46 15.41 -12.86
N ARG A 317 8.18 15.08 -12.71
CA ARG A 317 7.30 15.64 -11.68
C ARG A 317 6.67 14.49 -10.90
N PHE A 318 6.57 14.64 -9.60
CA PHE A 318 5.78 13.73 -8.76
C PHE A 318 5.13 14.53 -7.64
N GLY A 319 4.01 14.06 -7.09
CA GLY A 319 3.36 14.79 -6.02
C GLY A 319 2.14 14.11 -5.45
N CYS A 320 1.65 14.67 -4.35
CA CYS A 320 0.45 14.21 -3.66
C CYS A 320 -0.55 15.35 -3.48
N GLY A 321 -1.84 15.01 -3.57
CA GLY A 321 -2.95 15.86 -3.15
C GLY A 321 -3.38 15.52 -1.72
N PHE A 322 -3.84 16.52 -0.96
CA PHE A 322 -4.31 16.35 0.41
C PHE A 322 -5.56 17.19 0.68
N ASP A 323 -6.49 16.64 1.47
CA ASP A 323 -7.58 17.38 2.13
C ASP A 323 -7.35 17.39 3.65
N ASN A 324 -6.78 18.49 4.15
CA ASN A 324 -6.57 18.67 5.58
C ASN A 324 -7.76 19.39 6.21
N TRP A 325 -8.76 18.61 6.63
CA TRP A 325 -9.93 19.10 7.37
C TRP A 325 -9.62 19.49 8.84
N ARG A 326 -8.40 19.26 9.33
CA ARG A 326 -8.01 19.54 10.72
C ARG A 326 -7.74 21.03 10.93
N ASP A 327 -7.77 21.47 12.19
CA ASP A 327 -7.51 22.85 12.59
C ASP A 327 -6.02 23.17 12.84
N VAL A 328 -5.14 22.23 12.48
CA VAL A 328 -3.68 22.34 12.59
C VAL A 328 -3.02 21.99 11.25
N ASN A 329 -1.86 22.59 11.00
CA ASN A 329 -1.03 22.17 9.89
C ASN A 329 -0.47 20.77 10.14
N VAL A 330 -0.27 20.01 9.08
CA VAL A 330 0.23 18.63 9.12
C VAL A 330 1.53 18.54 8.33
N GLY A 331 2.57 17.99 8.95
CA GLY A 331 3.89 17.85 8.35
C GLY A 331 4.19 16.42 7.89
N TRP A 332 5.46 16.19 7.56
CA TRP A 332 5.98 14.88 7.17
C TRP A 332 6.22 13.96 8.39
N GLY A 333 5.64 12.76 8.41
CA GLY A 333 5.91 11.77 9.46
C GLY A 333 4.87 10.64 9.58
N ILE A 334 4.94 9.92 10.71
CA ILE A 334 3.99 8.88 11.12
C ILE A 334 2.97 9.40 12.15
N GLY A 335 1.95 8.60 12.46
CA GLY A 335 0.92 8.93 13.45
C GLY A 335 -0.09 9.94 12.91
N ASP A 336 -0.16 11.12 13.53
CA ASP A 336 -1.04 12.21 13.09
C ASP A 336 -0.45 13.06 11.94
N GLN A 337 0.71 12.68 11.42
CA GLN A 337 1.40 13.31 10.30
C GLN A 337 1.08 12.61 8.96
N GLU A 338 1.49 13.21 7.83
CA GLU A 338 1.23 12.70 6.48
C GLU A 338 2.45 12.13 5.79
N MET A 339 2.25 11.44 4.64
CA MET A 339 3.31 11.03 3.70
C MET A 339 3.10 11.45 2.26
N CYS A 340 4.21 11.57 1.51
CA CYS A 340 4.19 11.59 0.06
C CYS A 340 5.43 10.89 -0.50
N VAL A 341 5.31 9.60 -0.76
CA VAL A 341 6.41 8.72 -1.13
C VAL A 341 6.00 7.84 -2.32
N MET A 342 6.95 7.48 -3.16
CA MET A 342 6.80 6.38 -4.11
C MET A 342 8.03 5.49 -4.09
N LEU A 343 7.81 4.18 -3.95
CA LEU A 343 8.78 3.16 -4.27
C LEU A 343 8.57 2.73 -5.72
N ALA A 344 9.64 2.72 -6.52
CA ALA A 344 9.65 2.10 -7.83
C ALA A 344 10.73 1.02 -7.92
N LEU A 345 10.47 0.04 -8.78
CA LEU A 345 11.47 -0.94 -9.20
C LEU A 345 11.85 -0.61 -10.65
N VAL A 346 13.14 -0.35 -10.85
CA VAL A 346 13.66 0.14 -12.12
C VAL A 346 14.88 -0.64 -12.61
N GLU A 347 15.05 -0.75 -13.92
CA GLU A 347 16.35 -1.09 -14.49
C GLU A 347 17.27 0.12 -14.34
N ALA A 348 18.31 -0.02 -13.51
CA ALA A 348 19.38 0.98 -13.33
C ALA A 348 20.62 0.32 -12.72
N ASP A 349 21.81 0.82 -13.05
CA ASP A 349 23.10 0.39 -12.50
C ASP A 349 23.46 1.03 -11.14
N TYR A 350 22.58 1.91 -10.63
CA TYR A 350 22.62 2.54 -9.32
C TYR A 350 21.22 2.55 -8.69
N ILE A 351 21.11 3.03 -7.46
CA ILE A 351 19.84 3.24 -6.72
C ILE A 351 19.51 4.74 -6.81
N PRO A 352 18.51 5.15 -7.62
CA PRO A 352 18.10 6.55 -7.70
C PRO A 352 17.25 6.95 -6.49
N ASP A 353 17.58 8.07 -5.87
CA ASP A 353 16.78 8.70 -4.83
C ASP A 353 16.53 10.16 -5.22
N VAL A 354 15.26 10.54 -5.27
CA VAL A 354 14.83 11.90 -5.60
C VAL A 354 13.96 12.42 -4.48
N SER A 355 14.30 13.57 -3.93
CA SER A 355 13.59 14.09 -2.77
C SER A 355 13.41 15.60 -2.80
N VAL A 356 12.28 16.08 -2.29
CA VAL A 356 12.08 17.49 -1.94
C VAL A 356 12.38 17.64 -0.46
N VAL A 357 13.56 18.20 -0.15
CA VAL A 357 14.08 18.34 1.22
C VAL A 357 13.84 19.73 1.81
N GLY A 358 13.42 20.69 1.00
CA GLY A 358 13.34 22.09 1.37
C GLY A 358 13.06 23.00 0.18
N GLY A 359 12.52 24.19 0.45
CA GLY A 359 12.31 25.22 -0.57
C GLY A 359 10.96 25.11 -1.26
N THR A 360 10.00 24.46 -0.62
CA THR A 360 8.60 24.46 -1.04
C THR A 360 8.04 25.89 -1.03
N GLU A 361 7.40 26.28 -2.13
CA GLU A 361 6.73 27.57 -2.28
C GLU A 361 5.31 27.38 -2.84
N ALA A 362 4.36 28.20 -2.38
CA ALA A 362 3.03 28.25 -2.99
C ALA A 362 3.13 28.91 -4.37
N VAL A 363 2.72 28.19 -5.41
CA VAL A 363 2.81 28.64 -6.81
C VAL A 363 1.47 29.11 -7.36
N GLY A 364 0.36 28.78 -6.71
CA GLY A 364 -0.95 29.14 -7.20
C GLY A 364 -2.10 28.51 -6.42
N GLN A 365 -3.27 28.63 -7.01
CA GLN A 365 -4.49 27.96 -6.60
C GLN A 365 -5.24 27.59 -7.87
N ASP A 366 -5.76 26.36 -7.92
CA ASP A 366 -6.55 25.91 -9.06
C ASP A 366 -7.98 26.49 -9.05
N ALA A 367 -8.80 26.07 -10.02
CA ALA A 367 -10.17 26.55 -10.15
C ALA A 367 -11.10 26.12 -9.00
N ASP A 368 -10.78 25.02 -8.33
CA ASP A 368 -11.56 24.42 -7.24
C ASP A 368 -11.09 24.90 -5.86
N GLY A 369 -10.06 25.74 -5.82
CA GLY A 369 -9.55 26.33 -4.60
C GLY A 369 -8.45 25.51 -3.94
N VAL A 370 -7.91 24.48 -4.60
CA VAL A 370 -6.78 23.70 -4.09
C VAL A 370 -5.50 24.54 -4.19
N ILE A 371 -4.80 24.70 -3.07
CA ILE A 371 -3.54 25.46 -3.04
C ILE A 371 -2.42 24.60 -3.64
N GLU A 372 -1.71 25.13 -4.62
CA GLU A 372 -0.61 24.42 -5.28
C GLU A 372 0.74 24.85 -4.70
N PHE A 373 1.52 23.86 -4.27
CA PHE A 373 2.89 24.00 -3.78
C PHE A 373 3.86 23.26 -4.69
N GLU A 374 4.97 23.90 -5.05
CA GLU A 374 6.08 23.25 -5.76
C GLU A 374 7.36 23.35 -4.93
N GLY A 375 8.16 22.28 -4.96
CA GLY A 375 9.48 22.23 -4.31
C GLY A 375 10.54 21.66 -5.24
N PRO A 376 11.78 22.16 -5.19
CA PRO A 376 12.86 21.68 -6.05
C PRO A 376 13.37 20.30 -5.59
N CYS A 377 13.69 19.43 -6.55
CA CYS A 377 14.21 18.10 -6.25
C CYS A 377 15.73 18.08 -6.02
N ALA A 378 16.16 17.39 -4.98
CA ALA A 378 17.49 16.83 -4.84
C ALA A 378 17.54 15.45 -5.50
N PHE A 379 18.66 15.13 -6.15
CA PHE A 379 18.91 13.83 -6.78
C PHE A 379 20.16 13.21 -6.17
N LEU A 380 20.06 11.97 -5.72
CA LEU A 380 21.16 11.16 -5.22
C LEU A 380 21.22 9.86 -6.01
N ALA A 381 22.44 9.49 -6.40
CA ALA A 381 22.73 8.19 -6.99
C ALA A 381 23.54 7.36 -6.00
N LEU A 382 22.88 6.38 -5.38
CA LEU A 382 23.51 5.50 -4.40
C LEU A 382 24.07 4.26 -5.11
N PRO A 383 25.28 3.79 -4.76
CA PRO A 383 25.85 2.61 -5.39
C PRO A 383 25.09 1.35 -4.96
N LYS A 384 24.90 0.42 -5.90
CA LYS A 384 24.43 -0.94 -5.58
C LYS A 384 25.51 -1.72 -4.84
N SER A 385 25.08 -2.68 -4.02
CA SER A 385 26.01 -3.64 -3.44
C SER A 385 26.67 -4.47 -4.56
N PRO A 386 27.98 -4.77 -4.50
CA PRO A 386 28.65 -5.62 -5.51
C PRO A 386 28.02 -7.00 -5.66
N ASP A 387 27.36 -7.50 -4.61
CA ASP A 387 26.69 -8.80 -4.60
C ASP A 387 25.34 -8.79 -5.36
N GLN A 388 24.85 -7.60 -5.74
CA GLN A 388 23.67 -7.37 -6.57
C GLN A 388 24.03 -7.23 -8.07
N GLY A 389 25.08 -7.94 -8.52
CA GLY A 389 25.42 -8.04 -9.94
C GLY A 389 24.64 -9.14 -10.68
N PRO A 390 24.76 -9.20 -12.02
CA PRO A 390 24.06 -10.18 -12.85
C PRO A 390 24.42 -11.63 -12.47
N PRO A 391 23.63 -12.64 -12.94
CA PRO A 391 23.96 -14.04 -12.76
C PRO A 391 25.38 -14.39 -13.18
N SER A 392 26.09 -15.07 -12.29
CA SER A 392 27.40 -15.67 -12.57
C SER A 392 27.25 -16.90 -13.47
N VAL A 393 28.36 -17.31 -14.10
CA VAL A 393 28.37 -18.51 -14.95
C VAL A 393 28.02 -19.76 -14.14
N ASP A 394 28.47 -19.85 -12.90
CA ASP A 394 28.17 -21.01 -12.04
C ASP A 394 26.67 -21.06 -11.67
N GLU A 395 26.05 -19.90 -11.41
CA GLU A 395 24.60 -19.80 -11.18
C GLU A 395 23.79 -20.20 -12.42
N LEU A 396 24.23 -19.82 -13.63
CA LEU A 396 23.56 -20.17 -14.88
C LEU A 396 23.61 -21.67 -15.23
N LEU A 397 24.61 -22.39 -14.71
CA LEU A 397 24.84 -23.82 -14.99
C LEU A 397 24.27 -24.75 -13.92
N THR A 398 23.82 -24.21 -12.79
CA THR A 398 23.28 -24.98 -11.66
C THR A 398 21.75 -24.98 -11.75
N PRO A 399 21.05 -26.11 -11.49
CA PRO A 399 19.59 -26.13 -11.41
C PRO A 399 19.04 -25.10 -10.41
N LEU A 400 17.74 -24.79 -10.52
CA LEU A 400 17.08 -23.81 -9.65
C LEU A 400 17.33 -24.15 -8.18
N TYR A 401 17.87 -23.17 -7.44
CA TYR A 401 18.09 -23.28 -6.02
C TYR A 401 16.87 -22.71 -5.28
N LEU A 402 16.21 -23.56 -4.49
CA LEU A 402 15.16 -23.17 -3.57
C LEU A 402 15.68 -23.27 -2.12
N PRO A 403 15.68 -22.19 -1.34
CA PRO A 403 15.95 -22.24 0.10
C PRO A 403 14.83 -23.00 0.85
N PRO A 404 15.01 -23.30 2.15
CA PRO A 404 13.95 -23.89 2.96
C PRO A 404 12.66 -23.07 2.88
N SER A 405 11.54 -23.78 2.72
CA SER A 405 10.19 -23.22 2.72
C SER A 405 9.41 -23.83 3.88
N ASP A 406 8.60 -23.01 4.53
CA ASP A 406 7.57 -23.50 5.43
C ASP A 406 6.47 -24.20 4.62
N GLU A 407 5.86 -25.22 5.22
CA GLU A 407 4.84 -26.08 4.60
C GLU A 407 3.45 -25.69 5.10
N GLY A 408 2.43 -25.78 4.24
CA GLY A 408 1.04 -25.52 4.64
C GLY A 408 0.69 -24.04 4.81
N ILE A 409 1.58 -23.13 4.39
CA ILE A 409 1.25 -21.72 4.20
C ILE A 409 0.59 -21.58 2.84
N ASP A 410 -0.67 -21.18 2.84
CA ASP A 410 -1.35 -20.83 1.61
C ASP A 410 -1.01 -19.37 1.25
N PRO A 411 -0.38 -19.10 0.09
CA PRO A 411 -0.17 -17.73 -0.38
C PRO A 411 -1.48 -16.98 -0.65
N ALA A 412 -2.63 -17.65 -0.71
CA ALA A 412 -3.95 -17.04 -0.73
C ALA A 412 -4.93 -18.01 -0.07
N PRO A 413 -5.05 -18.02 1.28
CA PRO A 413 -5.90 -19.00 1.97
C PRO A 413 -7.30 -19.01 1.38
N ASP A 414 -7.83 -20.22 1.12
CA ASP A 414 -9.21 -20.40 0.70
C ASP A 414 -10.13 -19.69 1.70
N CYS A 415 -10.95 -18.75 1.20
CA CYS A 415 -11.98 -18.14 2.00
C CYS A 415 -12.99 -19.20 2.45
N VAL A 416 -13.33 -19.19 3.73
CA VAL A 416 -14.36 -20.06 4.33
C VAL A 416 -15.48 -19.18 4.88
N ASP A 417 -16.73 -19.52 4.52
CA ASP A 417 -17.91 -18.85 5.06
C ASP A 417 -17.97 -18.95 6.60
N HIS A 418 -18.55 -17.94 7.22
CA HIS A 418 -18.75 -17.85 8.67
C HIS A 418 -19.40 -19.10 9.27
N ASP A 419 -18.92 -19.57 10.43
CA ASP A 419 -19.62 -20.61 11.20
C ASP A 419 -20.89 -20.02 11.87
N PRO A 420 -22.10 -20.41 11.43
CA PRO A 420 -23.35 -19.89 12.02
C PRO A 420 -23.54 -20.34 13.48
N LEU A 421 -22.69 -21.21 14.03
CA LEU A 421 -22.72 -21.61 15.43
C LEU A 421 -21.74 -20.82 16.31
N ALA A 422 -20.94 -19.93 15.74
CA ALA A 422 -20.03 -19.08 16.49
C ALA A 422 -20.77 -18.18 17.48
N GLU A 423 -20.13 -17.92 18.62
CA GLU A 423 -20.61 -17.03 19.67
C GLU A 423 -19.75 -15.76 19.71
N PRO A 424 -20.35 -14.58 19.96
CA PRO A 424 -19.60 -13.33 20.06
C PRO A 424 -18.72 -13.30 21.31
N SER A 425 -17.56 -12.65 21.21
CA SER A 425 -16.63 -12.46 22.34
C SER A 425 -17.02 -11.30 23.27
N LEU A 426 -17.92 -10.42 22.81
CA LEU A 426 -18.43 -9.25 23.53
C LEU A 426 -19.96 -9.21 23.55
N GLU A 427 -20.52 -8.28 24.33
CA GLU A 427 -21.96 -8.04 24.34
C GLU A 427 -22.45 -7.48 22.99
N PRO A 428 -23.45 -8.11 22.33
CA PRO A 428 -23.99 -7.64 21.06
C PRO A 428 -24.76 -6.31 21.20
N SER A 429 -24.06 -5.22 20.98
CA SER A 429 -24.53 -3.83 21.10
C SER A 429 -23.99 -3.02 19.93
N LEU A 430 -24.66 -1.92 19.57
CA LEU A 430 -24.17 -1.04 18.51
C LEU A 430 -22.80 -0.46 18.89
N SER A 431 -22.61 -0.08 20.16
CA SER A 431 -21.32 0.39 20.67
C SER A 431 -20.18 -0.60 20.41
N ASN A 432 -20.37 -1.89 20.69
CA ASN A 432 -19.32 -2.90 20.49
C ASN A 432 -19.13 -3.25 19.01
N VAL A 433 -20.20 -3.34 18.21
CA VAL A 433 -20.11 -3.54 16.76
C VAL A 433 -19.36 -2.37 16.12
N ALA A 434 -19.69 -1.14 16.49
CA ALA A 434 -19.03 0.05 15.99
C ALA A 434 -17.53 0.06 16.35
N ALA A 435 -17.19 -0.25 17.60
CA ALA A 435 -15.81 -0.17 18.07
C ALA A 435 -14.91 -1.31 17.56
N VAL A 436 -15.43 -2.53 17.44
CA VAL A 436 -14.64 -3.73 17.12
C VAL A 436 -14.69 -4.10 15.65
N VAL A 437 -15.81 -3.86 14.97
CA VAL A 437 -15.97 -4.25 13.55
C VAL A 437 -15.81 -3.03 12.67
N PHE A 438 -16.68 -2.03 12.84
CA PHE A 438 -16.73 -0.90 11.91
C PHE A 438 -15.50 -0.03 11.97
N GLN A 439 -15.10 0.39 13.18
CA GLN A 439 -13.92 1.24 13.33
C GLN A 439 -12.66 0.50 12.90
N GLN A 440 -12.48 -0.77 13.25
CA GLN A 440 -11.24 -1.50 12.96
C GLN A 440 -11.09 -1.87 11.50
N SER A 441 -12.13 -2.44 10.91
CA SER A 441 -11.99 -3.19 9.66
C SER A 441 -12.60 -2.46 8.47
N CYS A 442 -13.45 -1.45 8.70
CA CYS A 442 -14.21 -0.79 7.65
C CYS A 442 -13.91 0.72 7.54
N ALA A 443 -13.84 1.43 8.67
CA ALA A 443 -13.63 2.88 8.71
C ALA A 443 -12.15 3.26 8.87
N PHE A 444 -11.35 2.49 9.61
CA PHE A 444 -9.92 2.76 9.76
C PHE A 444 -9.12 2.49 8.47
N ASN A 445 -9.57 1.55 7.65
CA ASN A 445 -9.12 1.36 6.26
C ASN A 445 -9.56 2.49 5.30
N ALA A 446 -10.12 3.58 5.83
CA ALA A 446 -10.62 4.74 5.07
C ALA A 446 -11.59 4.41 3.93
N CYS A 447 -12.30 3.28 3.96
CA CYS A 447 -13.36 2.98 3.00
C CYS A 447 -14.72 3.51 3.47
N HIS A 448 -15.02 3.42 4.77
CA HIS A 448 -16.33 3.81 5.34
C HIS A 448 -16.19 4.79 6.53
N GLY A 449 -15.20 5.68 6.48
CA GLY A 449 -14.95 6.69 7.52
C GLY A 449 -15.57 8.05 7.18
N ALA A 450 -15.32 9.05 8.04
CA ALA A 450 -15.84 10.40 7.81
C ALA A 450 -15.25 11.07 6.54
N SER A 451 -13.98 10.79 6.23
CA SER A 451 -13.25 11.33 5.07
C SER A 451 -13.52 10.61 3.76
N ALA A 452 -13.99 9.36 3.82
CA ALA A 452 -14.23 8.53 2.65
C ALA A 452 -15.38 7.56 2.93
N GLN A 453 -16.41 7.66 2.10
CA GLN A 453 -17.71 7.01 2.29
C GLN A 453 -18.00 6.18 1.05
N ALA A 454 -17.34 5.02 0.93
CA ALA A 454 -17.57 4.07 -0.14
C ALA A 454 -19.06 3.71 -0.17
N ALA A 455 -19.64 3.78 -1.38
CA ALA A 455 -21.08 3.67 -1.62
C ALA A 455 -21.96 4.67 -0.82
N GLY A 456 -21.37 5.76 -0.30
CA GLY A 456 -22.07 6.77 0.49
C GLY A 456 -22.31 6.39 1.96
N LEU A 457 -21.66 5.33 2.48
CA LEU A 457 -21.84 4.87 3.86
C LEU A 457 -20.77 5.44 4.79
N ASN A 458 -21.19 6.12 5.86
CA ASN A 458 -20.30 6.65 6.90
C ASN A 458 -20.46 5.91 8.24
N LEU A 459 -19.59 4.94 8.52
CA LEU A 459 -19.62 4.19 9.78
C LEU A 459 -19.06 4.98 10.98
N GLN A 460 -18.70 6.24 10.79
CA GLN A 460 -18.35 7.21 11.83
C GLN A 460 -19.36 8.35 11.93
N ALA A 461 -20.55 8.19 11.34
CA ALA A 461 -21.61 9.19 11.41
C ALA A 461 -21.97 9.53 12.87
N PRO A 462 -22.27 10.81 13.20
CA PRO A 462 -22.71 11.19 14.54
C PRO A 462 -23.99 10.45 15.00
N ASP A 463 -24.85 10.09 14.05
CA ASP A 463 -26.03 9.24 14.26
C ASP A 463 -25.85 7.93 13.48
N LEU A 464 -24.93 7.10 13.96
CA LEU A 464 -24.57 5.83 13.32
C LEU A 464 -25.77 4.89 13.21
N HIS A 465 -26.67 4.89 14.19
CA HIS A 465 -27.86 4.04 14.16
C HIS A 465 -28.78 4.40 12.99
N ALA A 466 -29.09 5.69 12.81
CA ALA A 466 -29.89 6.14 11.69
C ALA A 466 -29.17 5.91 10.35
N GLU A 467 -27.86 6.18 10.28
CA GLU A 467 -27.05 5.89 9.11
C GLU A 467 -27.20 4.42 8.69
N LEU A 468 -27.07 3.46 9.61
CA LEU A 468 -27.14 2.04 9.27
C LEU A 468 -28.54 1.56 8.85
N LEU A 469 -29.61 2.12 9.43
CA LEU A 469 -30.98 1.70 9.16
C LEU A 469 -31.58 2.35 7.91
N ASP A 470 -31.21 3.61 7.63
CA ASP A 470 -31.78 4.39 6.54
C ASP A 470 -30.89 4.40 5.28
N HIS A 471 -29.69 3.80 5.33
CA HIS A 471 -28.77 3.78 4.19
C HIS A 471 -29.32 3.03 2.97
N GLU A 472 -29.23 3.69 1.81
CA GLU A 472 -29.59 3.09 0.53
C GLU A 472 -28.49 2.17 0.02
N VAL A 473 -28.77 0.87 -0.03
CA VAL A 473 -27.80 -0.12 -0.50
C VAL A 473 -27.65 -0.07 -2.04
N LEU A 474 -26.49 0.39 -2.51
CA LEU A 474 -26.20 0.45 -3.95
C LEU A 474 -25.90 -0.92 -4.57
N GLY A 475 -25.22 -1.82 -3.84
CA GLY A 475 -24.83 -3.15 -4.33
C GLY A 475 -25.99 -4.15 -4.45
N ASN A 476 -27.11 -3.86 -3.80
CA ASN A 476 -28.35 -4.64 -3.83
C ASN A 476 -29.56 -3.70 -3.66
N PRO A 477 -29.95 -2.97 -4.72
CA PRO A 477 -30.96 -1.93 -4.62
C PRO A 477 -32.30 -2.43 -4.05
N GLY A 478 -32.75 -1.78 -2.99
CA GLY A 478 -34.00 -2.11 -2.29
C GLY A 478 -33.86 -3.11 -1.15
N ALA A 479 -32.66 -3.63 -0.87
CA ALA A 479 -32.36 -4.31 0.37
C ALA A 479 -32.08 -3.31 1.51
N SER A 480 -32.35 -3.73 2.75
CA SER A 480 -31.92 -3.01 3.95
C SER A 480 -30.44 -3.30 4.21
N LEU A 481 -29.63 -2.27 4.51
CA LEU A 481 -28.25 -2.49 4.97
C LEU A 481 -28.27 -3.32 6.26
N ILE A 482 -29.14 -2.93 7.19
CA ILE A 482 -29.52 -3.66 8.39
C ILE A 482 -31.03 -3.85 8.39
N GLU A 483 -31.50 -5.09 8.47
CA GLU A 483 -32.89 -5.45 8.73
C GLU A 483 -33.02 -5.88 10.21
N PRO A 484 -33.57 -5.02 11.09
CA PRO A 484 -33.67 -5.32 12.52
C PRO A 484 -34.41 -6.63 12.82
N GLY A 485 -33.72 -7.57 13.46
CA GLY A 485 -34.24 -8.87 13.87
C GLY A 485 -34.08 -9.98 12.83
N ASP A 486 -33.53 -9.69 11.65
CA ASP A 486 -33.31 -10.65 10.56
C ASP A 486 -31.91 -10.48 9.95
N PRO A 487 -30.87 -11.11 10.55
CA PRO A 487 -29.50 -11.05 10.02
C PRO A 487 -29.41 -11.49 8.56
N GLU A 488 -30.12 -12.54 8.17
CA GLU A 488 -30.10 -13.12 6.82
C GLU A 488 -30.75 -12.21 5.77
N ALA A 489 -31.64 -11.30 6.17
CA ALA A 489 -32.20 -10.27 5.31
C ALA A 489 -31.35 -8.98 5.28
N SER A 490 -30.30 -8.89 6.10
CA SER A 490 -29.42 -7.71 6.21
C SER A 490 -28.25 -7.79 5.24
N TRP A 491 -28.12 -6.81 4.34
CA TRP A 491 -27.04 -6.81 3.36
C TRP A 491 -25.65 -6.76 3.98
N LEU A 492 -25.48 -6.01 5.08
CA LEU A 492 -24.20 -5.96 5.80
C LEU A 492 -23.75 -7.35 6.26
N TYR A 493 -24.67 -8.15 6.81
CA TYR A 493 -24.32 -9.48 7.32
C TYR A 493 -23.86 -10.40 6.19
N GLU A 494 -24.59 -10.44 5.07
CA GLU A 494 -24.18 -11.16 3.86
C GLU A 494 -22.76 -10.78 3.41
N LEU A 495 -22.45 -9.48 3.37
CA LEU A 495 -21.13 -8.99 2.96
C LEU A 495 -20.00 -9.46 3.88
N VAL A 496 -20.23 -9.56 5.20
CA VAL A 496 -19.17 -9.95 6.15
C VAL A 496 -19.13 -11.44 6.45
N SER A 497 -20.18 -12.20 6.14
CA SER A 497 -20.30 -13.62 6.50
C SER A 497 -20.13 -14.60 5.33
N SER A 498 -20.15 -14.12 4.09
CA SER A 498 -20.07 -14.93 2.87
C SER A 498 -18.83 -14.61 2.06
N CYS A 499 -18.13 -15.64 1.58
CA CYS A 499 -17.02 -15.51 0.63
C CYS A 499 -17.48 -15.12 -0.78
N SER A 500 -18.74 -15.36 -1.11
CA SER A 500 -19.36 -15.02 -2.40
C SER A 500 -20.70 -14.31 -2.18
N PRO A 501 -20.70 -13.10 -1.59
CA PRO A 501 -21.94 -12.44 -1.23
C PRO A 501 -22.78 -12.12 -2.48
N GLY A 502 -24.08 -12.37 -2.39
CA GLY A 502 -25.01 -12.07 -3.49
C GLY A 502 -24.96 -13.02 -4.69
N GLU A 503 -24.06 -14.01 -4.73
CA GLU A 503 -24.03 -15.03 -5.80
C GLU A 503 -25.38 -15.75 -5.91
N ALA A 504 -25.98 -16.12 -4.78
CA ALA A 504 -27.31 -16.74 -4.72
C ALA A 504 -28.43 -15.83 -5.29
N MET A 505 -28.20 -14.52 -5.32
CA MET A 505 -29.10 -13.50 -5.87
C MET A 505 -28.74 -13.11 -7.31
N GLY A 506 -27.66 -13.67 -7.88
CA GLY A 506 -27.15 -13.29 -9.21
C GLY A 506 -26.52 -11.90 -9.23
N LEU A 507 -26.06 -11.39 -8.08
CA LEU A 507 -25.34 -10.14 -7.94
C LEU A 507 -23.83 -10.41 -7.94
N SER A 508 -23.06 -9.44 -8.42
CA SER A 508 -21.60 -9.44 -8.27
C SER A 508 -21.25 -8.51 -7.12
N ALA A 509 -20.95 -9.08 -5.96
CA ALA A 509 -20.46 -8.35 -4.79
C ALA A 509 -19.23 -9.05 -4.22
N SER A 510 -18.37 -8.26 -3.59
CA SER A 510 -17.19 -8.75 -2.85
C SER A 510 -17.50 -8.78 -1.37
N SER A 511 -16.89 -9.72 -0.65
CA SER A 511 -16.94 -9.73 0.82
C SER A 511 -16.29 -8.48 1.40
N MET A 512 -16.65 -8.17 2.64
CA MET A 512 -16.07 -7.08 3.42
C MET A 512 -15.33 -7.64 4.64
N PRO A 513 -14.12 -7.12 4.97
CA PRO A 513 -13.43 -6.01 4.34
C PRO A 513 -12.97 -6.30 2.90
N LEU A 514 -13.02 -5.27 2.05
CA LEU A 514 -12.61 -5.38 0.65
C LEU A 514 -11.15 -5.87 0.55
N ASN A 515 -10.90 -6.79 -0.39
CA ASN A 515 -9.60 -7.43 -0.64
C ASN A 515 -9.01 -8.23 0.53
N ALA A 516 -9.78 -8.51 1.58
CA ALA A 516 -9.40 -9.53 2.54
C ALA A 516 -9.48 -10.92 1.88
N PRO A 517 -8.41 -11.74 1.93
CA PRO A 517 -8.43 -13.09 1.37
C PRO A 517 -9.34 -14.03 2.18
N VAL A 518 -9.64 -13.65 3.43
CA VAL A 518 -10.53 -14.35 4.36
C VAL A 518 -11.50 -13.36 4.99
N LEU A 519 -12.62 -13.87 5.51
CA LEU A 519 -13.58 -13.06 6.27
C LEU A 519 -12.98 -12.59 7.60
N LEU A 520 -13.69 -11.67 8.26
CA LEU A 520 -13.43 -11.36 9.67
C LEU A 520 -13.50 -12.62 10.54
N ASP A 521 -12.92 -12.55 11.73
CA ASP A 521 -13.03 -13.67 12.66
C ASP A 521 -14.50 -13.95 13.02
N ASP A 522 -14.80 -15.23 13.24
CA ASP A 522 -16.15 -15.71 13.52
C ASP A 522 -16.81 -15.01 14.72
N ALA A 523 -16.05 -14.60 15.73
CA ALA A 523 -16.61 -13.93 16.91
C ALA A 523 -17.05 -12.50 16.59
N SER A 524 -16.31 -11.78 15.72
CA SER A 524 -16.68 -10.47 15.20
C SER A 524 -17.91 -10.53 14.30
N ILE A 525 -18.00 -11.53 13.41
CA ILE A 525 -19.18 -11.72 12.56
C ILE A 525 -20.40 -12.09 13.41
N ALA A 526 -20.23 -12.98 14.39
CA ALA A 526 -21.28 -13.34 15.35
C ALA A 526 -21.75 -12.13 16.17
N LEU A 527 -20.86 -11.17 16.49
CA LEU A 527 -21.23 -9.95 17.20
C LEU A 527 -22.22 -9.10 16.38
N VAL A 528 -21.95 -8.94 15.08
CA VAL A 528 -22.87 -8.26 14.15
C VAL A 528 -24.18 -9.02 14.06
N ARG A 529 -24.12 -10.35 13.86
CA ARG A 529 -25.30 -11.22 13.74
C ARG A 529 -26.22 -11.09 14.95
N GLU A 530 -25.70 -11.26 16.15
CA GLU A 530 -26.49 -11.27 17.39
C GLU A 530 -27.06 -9.88 17.71
N TRP A 531 -26.33 -8.80 17.37
CA TRP A 531 -26.86 -7.44 17.52
C TRP A 531 -28.03 -7.19 16.57
N ILE A 532 -27.92 -7.60 15.30
CA ILE A 532 -29.04 -7.52 14.34
C ILE A 532 -30.21 -8.37 14.82
N ALA A 533 -29.97 -9.62 15.25
CA ALA A 533 -31.00 -10.53 15.73
C ALA A 533 -31.74 -10.00 16.97
N ALA A 534 -31.08 -9.20 17.81
CA ALA A 534 -31.69 -8.50 18.94
C ALA A 534 -32.58 -7.31 18.54
N GLY A 535 -32.71 -7.02 17.25
CA GLY A 535 -33.47 -5.89 16.70
C GLY A 535 -32.62 -4.64 16.47
N ALA A 536 -31.30 -4.79 16.32
CA ALA A 536 -30.36 -3.70 16.11
C ALA A 536 -30.58 -2.51 17.06
N PRO A 537 -30.60 -2.70 18.40
CA PRO A 537 -30.86 -1.62 19.34
C PRO A 537 -29.73 -0.57 19.33
N ASP A 538 -30.13 0.68 19.55
CA ASP A 538 -29.26 1.82 19.87
C ASP A 538 -29.08 1.90 21.39
N ASP A 539 -27.86 1.69 21.89
CA ASP A 539 -27.55 1.50 23.32
C ASP A 539 -27.01 2.74 24.06
#